data_AF-A0A2X4U486-F1
#
_entry.id   AF-A0A2X4U486-F1
#
_cell.length_a   1.000
_cell.length_b   1.000
_cell.length_c   1.000
_cell.angle_alpha   90.00
_cell.angle_beta   90.00
_cell.angle_gamma   90.00
#
_symmetry.space_group_name_H-M   'P 1'
#
loop_
_entity.id
_entity.type
_entity.pdbx_description
1 polymer ?
#
loop_
_entity_poly.entity_id
_entity_poly.type
_entity_poly.pdbx_seq_one_letter_code
_entity_poly.pdbx_strand_id
1 'polypeptide(L)'
;MKEFDLDAALNGEPVKLRNGNKAFICYKLSDDYKYWDGSPINFNICGYILNFNGDIAILNTAWTTGGKWTIDEIKSDRDIIGMWEEPKISIEDLPKPFKPEENELYFYINNGCVCRNLFWNGFDENLAKNAQCFKTREDAQKWLDFMKSMME
;
A
#
# COMPACT_ATOMS: atom_id res chain seq x y z
N MET A 1 -6.43 6.39 12.52
CA MET A 1 -6.36 4.98 12.11
C MET A 1 -7.58 4.29 12.66
N LYS A 2 -8.43 3.77 11.77
CA LYS A 2 -9.59 2.95 12.14
C LYS A 2 -9.12 1.71 12.90
N GLU A 3 -9.69 1.45 14.08
CA GLU A 3 -9.37 0.27 14.89
C GLU A 3 -9.67 -1.01 14.12
N PHE A 4 -8.94 -2.08 14.42
CA PHE A 4 -9.12 -3.37 13.74
C PHE A 4 -10.48 -3.98 14.09
N ASP A 5 -11.25 -4.32 13.05
CA ASP A 5 -12.55 -4.98 13.13
C ASP A 5 -12.48 -6.29 12.34
N LEU A 6 -12.53 -7.41 13.06
CA LEU A 6 -12.41 -8.73 12.45
C LEU A 6 -13.62 -9.09 11.58
N ASP A 7 -14.83 -8.69 11.97
CA ASP A 7 -16.04 -9.03 11.23
C ASP A 7 -16.09 -8.25 9.92
N ALA A 8 -15.73 -6.96 9.95
CA ALA A 8 -15.57 -6.16 8.74
C ALA A 8 -14.51 -6.76 7.81
N ALA A 9 -13.37 -7.18 8.36
CA ALA A 9 -12.29 -7.77 7.57
C ALA A 9 -12.66 -9.12 6.94
N LEU A 10 -13.40 -9.97 7.67
CA LEU A 10 -13.95 -11.22 7.13
C LEU A 10 -15.02 -10.98 6.05
N ASN A 11 -15.69 -9.83 6.08
CA ASN A 11 -16.61 -9.39 5.03
C ASN A 11 -15.88 -8.75 3.82
N GLY A 12 -14.55 -8.76 3.80
CA GLY A 12 -13.73 -8.34 2.67
C GLY A 12 -13.13 -6.93 2.78
N GLU A 13 -13.35 -6.20 3.88
CA GLU A 13 -12.64 -4.95 4.11
C GLU A 13 -11.13 -5.21 4.35
N PRO A 14 -10.22 -4.46 3.71
CA PRO A 14 -8.80 -4.64 3.92
C PRO A 14 -8.35 -4.16 5.30
N VAL A 15 -7.23 -4.71 5.77
CA VAL A 15 -6.57 -4.33 7.01
C VAL A 15 -5.20 -3.71 6.74
N LYS A 16 -4.72 -2.90 7.70
CA LYS A 16 -3.42 -2.25 7.65
C LYS A 16 -2.43 -2.95 8.57
N LEU A 17 -1.29 -3.34 8.00
CA LEU A 17 -0.18 -3.90 8.76
C LEU A 17 0.73 -2.79 9.31
N ARG A 18 1.50 -3.12 10.36
CA ARG A 18 2.43 -2.18 11.00
C ARG A 18 3.48 -1.60 10.03
N ASN A 19 3.94 -2.40 9.07
CA ASN A 19 4.85 -1.97 8.02
C ASN A 19 4.20 -1.12 6.92
N GLY A 20 2.89 -0.88 7.00
CA GLY A 20 2.13 -0.07 6.03
C GLY A 20 1.52 -0.86 4.88
N ASN A 21 1.73 -2.17 4.80
CA ASN A 21 1.12 -2.99 3.74
C ASN A 21 -0.40 -3.16 3.94
N LYS A 22 -1.12 -3.27 2.81
CA LYS A 22 -2.52 -3.68 2.73
C LYS A 22 -2.58 -5.22 2.83
N ALA A 23 -3.51 -5.76 3.61
CA ALA A 23 -3.75 -7.19 3.72
C ALA A 23 -5.24 -7.50 3.74
N PHE A 24 -5.60 -8.74 3.44
CA PHE A 24 -6.99 -9.22 3.40
C PHE A 24 -7.13 -10.50 4.19
N ILE A 25 -8.18 -10.58 5.01
CA ILE A 25 -8.56 -11.79 5.72
C ILE A 25 -9.57 -12.55 4.85
N CYS A 26 -9.31 -13.83 4.61
CA CYS A 26 -10.14 -14.68 3.75
C CYS A 26 -11.10 -15.56 4.57
N TYR A 27 -10.66 -16.07 5.71
CA TYR A 27 -11.48 -16.92 6.57
C TYR A 27 -10.95 -16.99 8.00
N LYS A 28 -11.83 -17.40 8.92
CA LYS A 28 -11.50 -17.83 10.28
C LYS A 28 -11.76 -19.34 10.40
N LEU A 29 -10.78 -20.10 10.89
CA LEU A 29 -10.95 -21.49 11.28
C LEU A 29 -11.85 -21.59 12.52
N SER A 30 -12.74 -22.58 12.56
CA SER A 30 -13.59 -22.79 13.75
C SER A 30 -12.73 -23.08 14.98
N ASP A 31 -13.17 -22.53 16.11
CA ASP A 31 -12.54 -22.76 17.42
C ASP A 31 -12.74 -24.21 17.92
N ASP A 32 -13.57 -24.99 17.23
CA ASP A 32 -13.77 -26.44 17.48
C ASP A 32 -12.57 -27.29 17.04
N TYR A 33 -11.71 -26.77 16.15
CA TYR A 33 -10.56 -27.50 15.63
C TYR A 33 -9.31 -27.28 16.49
N LYS A 34 -8.52 -28.34 16.62
CA LYS A 34 -7.24 -28.36 17.33
C LYS A 34 -6.21 -29.10 16.50
N TYR A 35 -4.93 -28.92 16.84
CA TYR A 35 -3.90 -29.78 16.30
C TYR A 35 -4.07 -31.22 16.81
N TRP A 36 -3.43 -32.16 16.12
CA TRP A 36 -3.51 -33.59 16.42
C TRP A 36 -3.00 -33.94 17.83
N ASP A 37 -2.13 -33.12 18.40
CA ASP A 37 -1.60 -33.24 19.77
C ASP A 37 -2.51 -32.59 20.82
N GLY A 38 -3.67 -32.06 20.40
CA GLY A 38 -4.64 -31.39 21.26
C GLY A 38 -4.33 -29.92 21.54
N SER A 39 -3.22 -29.37 21.02
CA SER A 39 -2.90 -27.96 21.21
C SER A 39 -3.87 -27.04 20.44
N PRO A 40 -4.18 -25.84 20.99
CA PRO A 40 -5.10 -24.90 20.34
C PRO A 40 -4.47 -24.26 19.10
N ILE A 41 -5.31 -23.88 18.13
CA ILE A 41 -4.88 -23.12 16.95
C ILE A 41 -4.93 -21.63 17.30
N ASN A 42 -3.78 -21.06 17.65
CA ASN A 42 -3.68 -19.65 18.03
C ASN A 42 -3.75 -18.69 16.83
N PHE A 43 -3.39 -19.16 15.63
CA PHE A 43 -3.44 -18.40 14.38
C PHE A 43 -4.59 -18.90 13.51
N ASN A 44 -5.81 -18.56 13.90
CA ASN A 44 -7.03 -19.08 13.28
C ASN A 44 -7.63 -18.15 12.24
N ILE A 45 -7.11 -16.95 11.99
CA ILE A 45 -7.54 -16.09 10.87
C ILE A 45 -6.48 -16.11 9.77
N CYS A 46 -6.88 -16.41 8.54
CA CYS A 46 -5.97 -16.65 7.43
C CYS A 46 -6.24 -15.68 6.27
N GLY A 47 -5.19 -15.31 5.55
CA GLY A 47 -5.28 -14.34 4.47
C GLY A 47 -3.98 -14.13 3.70
N TYR A 48 -3.90 -13.02 2.97
CA TYR A 48 -2.77 -12.64 2.13
C TYR A 48 -2.36 -11.18 2.34
N ILE A 49 -1.13 -10.85 1.96
CA ILE A 49 -0.52 -9.52 2.10
C ILE A 49 -0.15 -9.01 0.71
N LEU A 50 -0.49 -7.75 0.43
CA LEU A 50 -0.05 -7.04 -0.76
C LEU A 50 1.20 -6.21 -0.46
N ASN A 51 2.06 -6.02 -1.46
CA ASN A 51 3.12 -5.01 -1.41
C ASN A 51 2.55 -3.61 -1.76
N PHE A 52 3.40 -2.59 -1.72
CA PHE A 52 3.02 -1.22 -2.07
C PHE A 52 2.53 -1.02 -3.51
N ASN A 53 2.84 -1.94 -4.43
CA ASN A 53 2.36 -1.89 -5.81
C ASN A 53 0.97 -2.52 -5.98
N GLY A 54 0.44 -3.18 -4.94
CA GLY A 54 -0.80 -3.95 -5.01
C GLY A 54 -0.61 -5.41 -5.45
N ASP A 55 0.63 -5.87 -5.62
CA ASP A 55 0.90 -7.28 -5.95
C ASP A 55 0.96 -8.15 -4.69
N ILE A 56 0.70 -9.45 -4.84
CA ILE A 56 0.80 -10.40 -3.73
C ILE A 56 2.24 -10.50 -3.24
N ALA A 57 2.48 -10.08 -2.00
CA ALA A 57 3.74 -10.26 -1.30
C ALA A 57 3.80 -11.61 -0.56
N ILE A 58 2.70 -12.00 0.08
CA ILE A 58 2.57 -13.28 0.81
C ILE A 58 1.16 -13.81 0.57
N LEU A 59 1.05 -14.99 -0.03
CA LEU A 59 -0.24 -15.59 -0.39
C LEU A 59 -0.94 -16.29 0.79
N ASN A 60 -0.18 -16.96 1.66
CA ASN A 60 -0.73 -17.77 2.74
C ASN A 60 -0.10 -17.34 4.05
N THR A 61 -0.86 -16.60 4.85
CA THR A 61 -0.42 -16.22 6.18
C THR A 61 -1.58 -16.21 7.17
N ALA A 62 -1.26 -16.19 8.46
CA ALA A 62 -2.26 -16.25 9.50
C ALA A 62 -1.91 -15.30 10.64
N TRP A 63 -2.94 -14.83 11.31
CA TRP A 63 -2.87 -13.99 12.50
C TRP A 63 -3.70 -14.60 13.62
N THR A 64 -3.47 -14.14 14.84
CA THR A 64 -4.41 -14.37 15.95
C THR A 64 -5.68 -13.56 15.70
N THR A 65 -6.78 -13.87 16.38
CA THR A 65 -8.01 -13.04 16.31
C THR A 65 -7.80 -11.58 16.73
N GLY A 66 -6.73 -11.30 17.49
CA GLY A 66 -6.30 -9.94 17.84
C GLY A 66 -5.34 -9.31 16.83
N GLY A 67 -5.13 -9.93 15.66
CA GLY A 67 -4.32 -9.39 14.58
C GLY A 67 -2.81 -9.54 14.74
N LYS A 68 -2.32 -10.33 15.72
CA LYS A 68 -0.88 -10.55 15.89
C LYS A 68 -0.36 -11.58 14.91
N TRP A 69 0.82 -11.32 14.34
CA TRP A 69 1.48 -12.24 13.41
C TRP A 69 2.46 -13.21 14.10
N THR A 70 2.81 -12.94 15.36
CA THR A 70 3.66 -13.79 16.21
C THR A 70 3.00 -14.03 17.57
N ILE A 71 3.37 -15.13 18.23
CA ILE A 71 2.87 -15.46 19.58
C ILE A 71 3.58 -14.61 20.64
N ASP A 72 4.86 -14.32 20.42
CA ASP A 72 5.67 -13.57 21.37
C ASP A 72 5.16 -12.12 21.52
N GLU A 73 5.45 -11.49 22.66
CA GLU A 73 5.10 -10.09 22.91
C GLU A 73 5.86 -9.09 22.01
N ILE A 74 6.74 -9.60 21.14
CA ILE A 74 7.48 -8.81 20.16
C ILE A 74 6.49 -8.30 19.11
N LYS A 75 6.42 -6.98 18.95
CA LYS A 75 5.66 -6.33 17.89
C LYS A 75 6.22 -6.72 16.54
N SER A 76 5.46 -7.47 15.74
CA SER A 76 5.83 -7.79 14.37
C SER A 76 5.50 -6.62 13.44
N ASP A 77 6.32 -6.44 12.41
CA ASP A 77 6.06 -5.56 11.28
C ASP A 77 4.81 -5.98 10.48
N ARG A 78 4.41 -7.26 10.61
CA ARG A 78 3.22 -7.84 9.97
C ARG A 78 2.01 -7.91 10.89
N ASP A 79 2.06 -7.35 12.10
CA ASP A 79 0.87 -7.23 12.94
C ASP A 79 -0.18 -6.36 12.24
N ILE A 80 -1.44 -6.78 12.28
CA ILE A 80 -2.58 -5.94 11.94
C ILE A 80 -2.73 -4.89 13.04
N ILE A 81 -2.68 -3.62 12.65
CA ILE A 81 -2.77 -2.50 13.60
C ILE A 81 -4.07 -1.70 13.45
N GLY A 82 -4.87 -1.99 12.43
CA GLY A 82 -6.14 -1.32 12.16
C GLY A 82 -6.76 -1.78 10.85
N MET A 83 -7.94 -1.24 10.53
CA MET A 83 -8.51 -1.37 9.19
C MET A 83 -7.71 -0.52 8.20
N TRP A 84 -7.70 -0.94 6.94
CA TRP A 84 -7.14 -0.12 5.87
C TRP A 84 -8.03 1.11 5.65
N GLU A 85 -7.40 2.26 5.59
CA GLU A 85 -8.01 3.51 5.15
C GLU A 85 -7.24 3.93 3.91
N GLU A 86 -7.95 4.27 2.83
CA GLU A 86 -7.27 4.74 1.64
C GLU A 86 -6.39 5.95 1.98
N PRO A 87 -5.14 5.99 1.48
CA PRO A 87 -4.25 7.10 1.74
C PRO A 87 -4.92 8.40 1.31
N LYS A 88 -5.30 9.23 2.29
CA LYS A 88 -5.74 10.60 2.03
C LYS A 88 -4.50 11.44 1.77
N ILE A 89 -3.96 11.34 0.56
CA ILE A 89 -2.92 12.26 0.12
C ILE A 89 -3.61 13.59 -0.16
N SER A 90 -3.27 14.63 0.61
CA SER A 90 -3.82 15.96 0.39
C SER A 90 -3.15 16.59 -0.83
N ILE A 91 -3.89 17.37 -1.61
CA ILE A 91 -3.32 18.06 -2.78
C ILE A 91 -2.24 19.08 -2.35
N GLU A 92 -2.32 19.59 -1.13
CA GLU A 92 -1.35 20.49 -0.52
C GLU A 92 -0.01 19.80 -0.18
N ASP A 93 -0.02 18.48 0.05
CA ASP A 93 1.17 17.68 0.34
C ASP A 93 1.91 17.23 -0.94
N LEU A 94 1.27 17.42 -2.10
CA LEU A 94 1.85 17.04 -3.37
C LEU A 94 3.01 17.99 -3.74
N PRO A 95 4.14 17.43 -4.21
CA PRO A 95 5.26 18.24 -4.63
C PRO A 95 4.85 19.11 -5.82
N LYS A 96 5.25 20.38 -5.78
CA LYS A 96 4.96 21.29 -6.88
C LYS A 96 5.72 20.85 -8.12
N PRO A 97 5.05 20.71 -9.27
CA PRO A 97 5.74 20.50 -10.53
C PRO A 97 6.68 21.67 -10.83
N PHE A 98 7.71 21.41 -11.62
CA PHE A 98 8.65 22.43 -12.05
C PHE A 98 8.81 22.40 -13.56
N LYS A 99 9.36 23.48 -14.13
CA LYS A 99 9.76 23.51 -15.53
C LYS A 99 11.26 23.20 -15.61
N PRO A 100 11.68 22.09 -16.24
CA PRO A 100 13.09 21.79 -16.42
C PRO A 100 13.77 22.77 -17.38
N GLU A 101 15.08 22.94 -17.23
CA GLU A 101 15.95 23.61 -18.21
C GLU A 101 16.35 22.68 -19.35
N GLU A 102 16.86 23.23 -20.46
CA GLU A 102 17.37 22.44 -21.59
C GLU A 102 18.45 21.45 -21.14
N ASN A 103 18.31 20.18 -21.52
CA ASN A 103 19.13 19.04 -21.07
C ASN A 103 19.07 18.74 -19.57
N GLU A 104 18.12 19.30 -18.81
CA GLU A 104 17.92 18.93 -17.41
C GLU A 104 17.15 17.60 -17.31
N LEU A 105 17.60 16.72 -16.42
CA LEU A 105 16.90 15.47 -16.12
C LEU A 105 15.60 15.78 -15.35
N TYR A 106 14.50 15.19 -15.80
CA TYR A 106 13.22 15.26 -15.12
C TYR A 106 12.50 13.91 -15.12
N PHE A 107 11.53 13.79 -14.22
CA PHE A 107 10.63 12.65 -14.12
C PHE A 107 9.21 13.08 -14.50
N TYR A 108 8.46 12.17 -15.10
CA TYR A 108 7.07 12.39 -15.49
C TYR A 108 6.28 11.10 -15.37
N ILE A 109 4.96 11.20 -15.42
CA ILE A 109 4.06 10.04 -15.33
C ILE A 109 3.50 9.77 -16.73
N ASN A 110 3.66 8.53 -17.19
CA ASN A 110 3.12 8.08 -18.46
C ASN A 110 2.55 6.67 -18.30
N ASN A 111 1.31 6.46 -18.76
CA ASN A 111 0.59 5.19 -18.66
C ASN A 111 0.71 4.51 -17.27
N GLY A 112 0.54 5.29 -16.20
CA GLY A 112 0.58 4.79 -14.83
C GLY A 112 1.97 4.41 -14.30
N CYS A 113 3.04 4.83 -14.98
CA CYS A 113 4.42 4.57 -14.59
C CYS A 113 5.21 5.88 -14.46
N VAL A 114 6.16 5.90 -13.53
CA VAL A 114 7.15 6.98 -13.42
C VAL A 114 8.27 6.76 -14.42
N CYS A 115 8.40 7.69 -15.37
CA CYS A 115 9.42 7.70 -16.40
C CYS A 115 10.45 8.80 -16.11
N ARG A 116 11.61 8.73 -16.77
CA ARG A 116 12.67 9.76 -16.73
C ARG A 116 13.04 10.18 -18.15
N ASN A 117 13.36 11.45 -18.35
CA ASN A 117 13.87 11.96 -19.63
C ASN A 117 14.80 13.16 -19.41
N LEU A 118 15.61 13.49 -20.41
CA LEU A 118 16.30 14.78 -20.50
C LEU A 118 15.38 15.76 -21.23
N PHE A 119 15.22 16.96 -20.70
CA PHE A 119 14.33 17.95 -21.30
C PHE A 119 14.89 18.50 -22.60
N TRP A 120 14.10 18.40 -23.67
CA TRP A 120 14.40 18.99 -24.96
C TRP A 120 13.27 19.93 -25.39
N ASN A 121 13.62 21.21 -25.54
CA ASN A 121 12.71 22.22 -26.04
C ASN A 121 12.14 21.85 -27.43
N GLY A 122 10.82 21.99 -27.58
CA GLY A 122 10.06 21.59 -28.76
C GLY A 122 9.41 20.20 -28.68
N PHE A 123 10.04 19.24 -27.99
CA PHE A 123 9.44 17.90 -27.80
C PHE A 123 8.68 17.80 -26.46
N ASP A 124 9.29 18.29 -25.38
CA ASP A 124 8.78 18.14 -24.01
C ASP A 124 7.92 19.33 -23.53
N GLU A 125 7.69 20.34 -24.39
CA GLU A 125 6.99 21.57 -23.98
C GLU A 125 5.59 21.31 -23.42
N ASN A 126 4.86 20.34 -23.96
CA ASN A 126 3.50 20.05 -23.51
C ASN A 126 3.48 19.47 -22.10
N LEU A 127 4.44 18.62 -21.75
CA LEU A 127 4.58 18.08 -20.39
C LEU A 127 4.90 19.19 -19.39
N ALA A 128 5.82 20.09 -19.75
CA ALA A 128 6.16 21.24 -18.93
C ALA A 128 4.99 22.23 -18.78
N LYS A 129 4.23 22.49 -19.84
CA LYS A 129 3.02 23.34 -19.82
C LYS A 129 1.92 22.77 -18.94
N ASN A 130 1.76 21.45 -18.96
CA ASN A 130 0.76 20.75 -18.16
C ASN A 130 1.22 20.47 -16.72
N ALA A 131 2.39 21.01 -16.31
CA ALA A 131 2.93 20.83 -14.97
C ALA A 131 3.10 19.33 -14.61
N GLN A 132 3.60 18.52 -15.54
CA GLN A 132 3.81 17.07 -15.36
C GLN A 132 5.28 16.69 -15.21
N CYS A 133 6.15 17.64 -14.89
CA CYS A 133 7.58 17.42 -14.69
C CYS A 133 7.95 17.53 -13.20
N PHE A 134 8.69 16.53 -12.70
CA PHE A 134 9.11 16.37 -11.31
C PHE A 134 10.62 16.23 -11.22
N LYS A 135 11.23 16.84 -10.20
CA LYS A 135 12.68 16.87 -10.05
C LYS A 135 13.25 15.54 -9.56
N THR A 136 12.44 14.76 -8.85
CA THR A 136 12.81 13.47 -8.28
C THR A 136 11.82 12.38 -8.68
N ARG A 137 12.26 11.12 -8.61
CA ARG A 137 11.38 9.97 -8.86
C ARG A 137 10.31 9.86 -7.77
N GLU A 138 10.70 10.15 -6.54
CA GLU A 138 9.85 10.11 -5.35
C GLU A 138 8.69 11.11 -5.48
N ASP A 139 8.96 12.31 -6.00
CA ASP A 139 7.92 13.32 -6.21
C ASP A 139 6.90 12.89 -7.28
N ALA A 140 7.38 12.33 -8.39
CA ALA A 140 6.52 11.75 -9.42
C ALA A 140 5.72 10.56 -8.87
N GLN A 141 6.33 9.75 -8.00
CA GLN A 141 5.66 8.61 -7.38
C GLN A 141 4.53 9.05 -6.44
N LYS A 142 4.73 10.11 -5.64
CA LYS A 142 3.66 10.68 -4.79
C LYS A 142 2.44 11.12 -5.61
N TRP A 143 2.67 11.75 -6.77
CA TRP A 143 1.58 12.11 -7.68
C TRP A 143 0.89 10.88 -8.28
N LEU A 144 1.66 9.86 -8.66
CA LEU A 144 1.09 8.60 -9.16
C LEU A 144 0.24 7.90 -8.09
N ASP A 145 0.71 7.88 -6.84
CA ASP A 145 0.00 7.28 -5.71
C ASP A 145 -1.28 8.07 -5.39
N PHE A 146 -1.24 9.41 -5.44
CA PHE A 146 -2.43 10.26 -5.31
C PHE A 146 -3.45 10.01 -6.42
N MET A 147 -3.02 9.91 -7.68
CA MET A 147 -3.94 9.60 -8.77
C MET A 147 -4.59 8.22 -8.59
N LYS A 148 -3.83 7.23 -8.11
CA LYS A 148 -4.37 5.90 -7.80
C LYS A 148 -5.39 5.95 -6.66
N SER A 149 -5.13 6.72 -5.59
CA SER A 149 -6.08 6.86 -4.48
C SER A 149 -7.39 7.57 -4.86
N MET A 150 -7.44 8.23 -6.01
CA MET A 150 -8.63 8.93 -6.51
C MET A 150 -9.50 8.10 -7.47
N MET A 151 -9.05 6.90 -7.87
CA MET A 151 -9.74 6.05 -8.86
C MET A 151 -10.53 4.87 -8.25
N GLU A 152 -10.46 4.67 -6.93
CA GLU A 152 -11.25 3.69 -6.16
C GLU A 152 -12.42 4.37 -5.44
#